data_AF-A0A848HCW0-F1
#
_entry.id   AF-A0A848HCW0-F1
#
_cell.length_a   1.000
_cell.length_b   1.000
_cell.length_c   1.000
_cell.angle_alpha   90.00
_cell.angle_beta   90.00
_cell.angle_gamma   90.00
#
_symmetry.space_group_name_H-M   'P 1'
#
loop_
_entity.id
_entity.type
_entity.pdbx_description
1 polymer ?
#
loop_
_entity_poly.entity_id
_entity_poly.type
_entity_poly.pdbx_seq_one_letter_code
_entity_poly.pdbx_strand_id
1 'polypeptide(L)'
;MNDRTRMSVLSAADAAPGWNWALDFGRQQMAVAVEGASTMYRGFEAMRRVQEQIAHHAAERHAEAAEQLRARKAPADLIATQSQLLHDDLEDATRYWQQLAAAAFEMNSQLLGCATHLVDTDGAFAAARIFHVPKT
;
A
#
# COMPACT_ATOMS: atom_id res chain seq x y z
N MET A 1 -36.98 -37.71 33.20
CA MET A 1 -36.51 -36.33 33.46
C MET A 1 -35.11 -36.21 32.85
N ASN A 2 -35.01 -35.87 31.56
CA ASN A 2 -33.78 -35.47 30.85
C ASN A 2 -34.07 -35.39 29.34
N ASP A 3 -34.73 -34.33 28.91
CA ASP A 3 -34.86 -34.04 27.47
C ASP A 3 -34.94 -32.53 27.17
N ARG A 4 -35.36 -31.73 28.16
CA ARG A 4 -35.49 -30.28 28.00
C ARG A 4 -34.16 -29.51 27.93
N THR A 5 -33.05 -30.13 28.35
CA THR A 5 -31.73 -29.48 28.36
C THR A 5 -30.98 -29.63 27.04
N ARG A 6 -31.28 -30.65 26.23
CA ARG A 6 -30.58 -30.90 24.94
C ARG A 6 -31.07 -29.99 23.81
N MET A 7 -32.30 -29.49 23.91
CA MET A 7 -32.90 -28.55 22.95
C MET A 7 -32.37 -27.11 23.08
N SER A 8 -31.78 -26.76 24.24
CA SER A 8 -31.20 -25.43 24.47
C SER A 8 -29.81 -25.27 23.86
N VAL A 9 -29.06 -26.36 23.65
CA VAL A 9 -27.69 -26.31 23.11
C VAL A 9 -27.67 -26.27 21.58
N LEU A 10 -28.70 -26.83 20.92
CA LEU A 10 -28.87 -26.73 19.47
C LEU A 10 -29.43 -25.36 19.03
N SER A 11 -30.19 -24.68 19.89
CA SER A 11 -30.75 -23.35 19.60
C SER A 11 -29.72 -22.23 19.56
N ALA A 12 -28.52 -22.41 20.12
CA ALA A 12 -27.42 -21.45 20.00
C ALA A 12 -26.56 -21.70 18.75
N ALA A 13 -26.57 -22.92 18.22
CA ALA A 13 -25.88 -23.28 16.97
C ALA A 13 -26.66 -22.81 15.73
N ASP A 14 -27.99 -22.67 15.84
CA ASP A 14 -28.87 -22.06 14.84
C ASP A 14 -29.03 -20.55 15.04
N ALA A 15 -27.97 -19.85 15.45
CA ALA A 15 -27.93 -18.40 15.32
C ALA A 15 -28.18 -18.06 13.85
N ALA A 16 -29.33 -17.43 13.58
CA ALA A 16 -29.92 -17.27 12.25
C ALA A 16 -28.87 -16.91 11.18
N PRO A 17 -28.99 -17.40 9.92
CA PRO A 17 -28.02 -17.18 8.85
C PRO A 17 -27.52 -15.72 8.69
N GLY A 18 -28.33 -14.73 9.08
CA GLY A 18 -27.96 -13.32 9.11
C GLY A 18 -26.92 -12.91 10.16
N TRP A 19 -26.82 -13.60 11.31
CA TRP A 19 -25.80 -13.31 12.34
C TRP A 19 -24.41 -13.79 11.95
N ASN A 20 -24.30 -14.98 11.35
CA ASN A 20 -23.03 -15.50 10.84
C ASN A 20 -22.50 -14.61 9.72
N TRP A 21 -23.36 -14.20 8.78
CA TRP A 21 -23.00 -13.24 7.72
C TRP A 21 -22.50 -11.90 8.29
N ALA A 22 -23.18 -11.32 9.29
CA ALA A 22 -22.78 -10.03 9.85
C ALA A 22 -21.42 -10.10 10.55
N LEU A 23 -21.15 -11.19 11.26
CA LEU A 23 -19.85 -11.44 11.89
C LEU A 23 -18.75 -11.71 10.87
N ASP A 24 -19.04 -12.48 9.82
CA ASP A 24 -18.09 -12.77 8.74
C ASP A 24 -17.76 -11.50 7.95
N PHE A 25 -18.75 -10.66 7.67
CA PHE A 25 -18.54 -9.37 7.02
C PHE A 25 -17.67 -8.43 7.88
N GLY A 26 -17.95 -8.34 9.19
CA GLY A 26 -17.11 -7.57 10.12
C GLY A 26 -15.66 -8.07 10.17
N ARG A 27 -15.47 -9.39 10.16
CA ARG A 27 -14.13 -10.00 10.08
C ARG A 27 -13.43 -9.69 8.76
N GLN A 28 -14.12 -9.78 7.63
CA GLN A 28 -13.58 -9.43 6.32
C GLN A 28 -13.19 -7.96 6.23
N GLN A 29 -13.98 -7.03 6.78
CA GLN A 29 -13.61 -5.62 6.85
C GLN A 29 -12.32 -5.39 7.63
N MET A 30 -12.17 -6.03 8.79
CA MET A 30 -10.94 -5.92 9.59
C MET A 30 -9.74 -6.52 8.85
N ALA A 31 -9.91 -7.66 8.17
CA ALA A 31 -8.85 -8.27 7.39
C ALA A 31 -8.37 -7.35 6.27
N VAL A 32 -9.30 -6.77 5.51
CA VAL A 32 -9.00 -5.81 4.43
C VAL A 32 -8.35 -4.54 4.98
N ALA A 33 -8.77 -4.04 6.14
CA ALA A 33 -8.15 -2.89 6.78
C ALA A 33 -6.69 -3.17 7.19
N VAL A 34 -6.41 -4.34 7.76
CA VAL A 34 -5.05 -4.76 8.16
C VAL A 34 -4.17 -5.00 6.93
N GLU A 35 -4.72 -5.59 5.88
CA GLU A 35 -4.03 -5.79 4.61
C GLU A 35 -3.69 -4.45 3.96
N GLY A 36 -4.66 -3.53 3.89
CA GLY A 36 -4.45 -2.18 3.38
C GLY A 36 -3.41 -1.39 4.18
N ALA A 37 -3.42 -1.49 5.51
CA ALA A 37 -2.39 -0.90 6.35
C ALA A 37 -1.00 -1.47 6.04
N SER A 38 -0.89 -2.78 5.86
CA SER A 38 0.36 -3.45 5.50
C SER A 38 0.89 -3.00 4.14
N THR A 39 -0.01 -2.89 3.15
CA THR A 39 0.30 -2.36 1.82
C THR A 39 0.81 -0.92 1.88
N MET A 40 0.15 -0.04 2.66
CA MET A 40 0.61 1.33 2.84
C MET A 40 2.01 1.39 3.45
N TYR A 41 2.29 0.62 4.51
CA TYR A 41 3.61 0.62 5.13
C TYR A 41 4.70 0.15 4.18
N ARG A 42 4.44 -0.88 3.36
CA ARG A 42 5.36 -1.34 2.32
C ARG A 42 5.58 -0.29 1.24
N GLY A 43 4.53 0.41 0.81
CA GLY A 43 4.63 1.54 -0.12
C GLY A 43 5.50 2.67 0.44
N PHE A 44 5.28 3.07 1.70
CA PHE A 44 6.10 4.07 2.37
C PHE A 44 7.56 3.64 2.51
N GLU A 45 7.81 2.36 2.79
CA GLU A 45 9.16 1.80 2.85
C GLU A 45 9.86 1.86 1.49
N ALA A 46 9.18 1.46 0.40
CA ALA A 46 9.71 1.55 -0.95
C ALA A 46 10.09 2.99 -1.32
N MET A 47 9.23 3.97 -1.03
CA MET A 47 9.52 5.38 -1.27
C MET A 47 10.71 5.88 -0.43
N ARG A 48 10.84 5.44 0.83
CA ARG A 48 11.99 5.79 1.69
C ARG A 48 13.30 5.25 1.13
N ARG A 49 13.31 4.02 0.61
CA ARG A 49 14.50 3.43 -0.02
C ARG A 49 14.92 4.21 -1.27
N VAL A 50 13.96 4.65 -2.09
CA VAL A 50 14.25 5.53 -3.25
C VAL A 50 14.91 6.83 -2.79
N GLN A 51 14.38 7.49 -1.75
CA GLN A 51 14.98 8.70 -1.20
C GLN A 51 16.40 8.47 -0.68
N GLU A 52 16.61 7.39 0.06
CA GLU A 52 17.91 7.04 0.62
C GLU A 52 18.96 6.77 -0.47
N GLN A 53 18.60 6.01 -1.50
CA GLN A 53 19.49 5.70 -2.63
C GLN A 53 19.92 6.97 -3.38
N ILE A 54 18.97 7.85 -3.69
CA ILE A 54 19.27 9.11 -4.40
C ILE A 54 20.11 10.04 -3.53
N ALA A 55 19.79 10.17 -2.24
CA ALA A 55 20.57 11.00 -1.33
C ALA A 55 22.01 10.49 -1.19
N HIS A 56 22.20 9.17 -1.10
CA HIS A 56 23.52 8.56 -1.04
C HIS A 56 24.32 8.83 -2.33
N HIS A 57 23.70 8.58 -3.48
CA HIS A 57 24.35 8.77 -4.77
C HIS A 57 24.75 10.24 -5.02
N ALA A 58 23.87 11.18 -4.67
CA ALA A 58 24.18 12.61 -4.74
C ALA A 58 25.34 12.99 -3.81
N ALA A 59 25.35 12.47 -2.57
CA ALA A 59 26.42 12.75 -1.61
C ALA A 59 27.78 12.25 -2.11
N GLU A 60 27.85 11.04 -2.68
CA GLU A 60 29.08 10.49 -3.26
C GLU A 60 29.59 11.34 -4.43
N ARG A 61 28.70 11.72 -5.36
CA ARG A 61 29.05 12.56 -6.51
C ARG A 61 29.55 13.93 -6.08
N HIS A 62 28.88 14.59 -5.13
CA HIS A 62 29.33 15.88 -4.63
C HIS A 62 30.65 15.78 -3.88
N ALA A 63 30.89 14.69 -3.15
CA ALA A 63 32.19 14.45 -2.52
C ALA A 63 33.29 14.28 -3.56
N GLU A 64 33.05 13.51 -4.62
CA GLU A 64 33.99 13.35 -5.73
C GLU A 64 34.28 14.69 -6.42
N ALA A 65 33.24 15.45 -6.76
CA ALA A 65 33.39 16.75 -7.40
C ALA A 65 34.14 17.74 -6.49
N ALA A 66 33.91 17.70 -5.17
CA ALA A 66 34.68 18.52 -4.22
C ALA A 66 36.18 18.18 -4.26
N GLU A 67 36.55 16.89 -4.31
CA GLU A 67 37.96 16.50 -4.49
C GLU A 67 38.52 16.96 -5.83
N GLN A 68 37.74 16.82 -6.91
CA GLN A 68 38.14 17.28 -8.24
C GLN A 68 38.37 18.80 -8.31
N LEU A 69 37.56 19.59 -7.59
CA LEU A 69 37.69 21.05 -7.52
C LEU A 69 38.87 21.49 -6.64
N ARG A 70 39.22 20.71 -5.61
CA ARG A 70 40.40 20.97 -4.76
C ARG A 70 41.71 20.68 -5.48
N ALA A 71 41.72 19.70 -6.38
CA ALA A 71 42.85 19.51 -7.28
C ALA A 71 43.01 20.79 -8.12
N ARG A 72 44.18 21.44 -8.09
CA ARG A 72 44.43 22.69 -8.81
C ARG A 72 44.23 22.49 -10.32
N LYS A 73 43.07 22.89 -10.84
CA LYS A 73 42.67 22.76 -12.25
C LYS A 73 42.50 24.13 -12.92
N ALA A 74 42.50 24.15 -14.26
CA ALA A 74 42.28 25.39 -15.00
C ALA A 74 40.83 25.89 -14.80
N PRO A 75 40.55 27.20 -14.92
CA PRO A 75 39.20 27.74 -14.75
C PRO A 75 38.13 27.07 -15.65
N ALA A 76 38.50 26.67 -16.87
CA ALA A 76 37.62 25.94 -17.78
C ALA A 76 37.19 24.57 -17.22
N ASP A 77 38.09 23.87 -16.54
CA ASP A 77 37.81 22.57 -15.94
C ASP A 77 36.85 22.70 -14.74
N LEU A 78 36.95 23.80 -13.99
CA LEU A 78 36.03 24.07 -12.88
C LEU A 78 34.60 24.29 -13.38
N ILE A 79 34.43 25.04 -14.47
CA ILE A 79 33.14 25.27 -15.11
C ILE A 79 32.58 23.96 -15.67
N ALA A 80 33.43 23.13 -16.28
CA ALA A 80 33.03 21.83 -16.78
C ALA A 80 32.52 20.92 -15.65
N THR A 81 33.25 20.82 -14.53
CA THR A 81 32.82 20.05 -13.34
C THR A 81 31.49 20.57 -12.78
N GLN A 82 31.32 21.90 -12.69
CA GLN A 82 30.06 22.50 -12.20
C GLN A 82 28.88 22.23 -13.14
N SER A 83 29.09 22.33 -14.45
CA SER A 83 28.04 22.06 -15.44
C SER A 83 27.63 20.59 -15.44
N GLN A 84 28.60 19.69 -15.26
CA GLN A 84 28.33 18.25 -15.16
C GLN A 84 27.48 17.94 -13.92
N LEU A 85 27.87 18.48 -12.75
CA LEU A 85 27.08 18.34 -11.52
C LEU A 85 25.62 18.78 -11.71
N LEU A 86 25.40 19.97 -12.30
CA LEU A 86 24.05 20.49 -12.53
C LEU A 86 23.22 19.60 -13.46
N HIS A 87 23.84 19.06 -14.50
CA HIS A 87 23.19 18.13 -15.41
C HIS A 87 22.77 16.85 -14.66
N ASP A 88 23.70 16.28 -13.89
CA ASP A 88 23.47 15.03 -13.15
C ASP A 88 22.41 15.21 -12.06
N ASP A 89 22.40 16.34 -11.36
CA ASP A 89 21.39 16.65 -10.34
C ASP A 89 19.98 16.77 -10.96
N LEU A 90 19.87 17.32 -12.17
CA LEU A 90 18.61 17.41 -12.90
C LEU A 90 18.11 16.03 -13.36
N GLU A 91 19.02 15.20 -13.87
CA GLU A 91 18.72 13.84 -14.27
C GLU A 91 18.25 13.01 -13.08
N ASP A 92 18.97 13.08 -11.96
CA ASP A 92 18.62 12.39 -10.72
C ASP A 92 17.28 12.87 -10.15
N ALA A 93 17.02 14.18 -10.15
CA ALA A 93 15.74 14.71 -9.70
C ALA A 93 14.59 14.14 -10.56
N THR A 94 14.78 14.08 -11.87
CA THR A 94 13.79 13.49 -12.79
C THR A 94 13.56 12.02 -12.50
N ARG A 95 14.65 11.24 -12.36
CA ARG A 95 14.62 9.81 -12.04
C ARG A 95 13.95 9.55 -10.69
N TYR A 96 14.29 10.36 -9.68
CA TYR A 96 13.70 10.31 -8.34
C TYR A 96 12.17 10.47 -8.40
N TRP A 97 11.68 11.50 -9.10
CA TRP A 97 10.24 11.72 -9.24
C TRP A 97 9.53 10.58 -9.96
N GLN A 98 10.15 10.02 -11.00
CA GLN A 98 9.59 8.85 -11.70
C GLN A 98 9.50 7.62 -10.79
N GLN A 99 10.55 7.33 -10.02
CA GLN A 99 10.56 6.20 -9.10
C GLN A 99 9.57 6.37 -7.94
N LEU A 100 9.46 7.58 -7.40
CA LEU A 100 8.49 7.91 -6.36
C LEU A 100 7.05 7.75 -6.87
N ALA A 101 6.76 8.25 -8.07
CA ALA A 101 5.47 8.09 -8.72
C ALA A 101 5.14 6.61 -8.95
N ALA A 102 6.09 5.82 -9.46
CA ALA A 102 5.90 4.39 -9.68
C ALA A 102 5.58 3.65 -8.36
N ALA A 103 6.32 3.92 -7.28
CA ALA A 103 6.03 3.33 -5.97
C ALA A 103 4.65 3.73 -5.42
N ALA A 104 4.24 4.98 -5.63
CA ALA A 104 2.92 5.46 -5.24
C ALA A 104 1.79 4.82 -6.07
N PHE A 105 1.98 4.65 -7.39
CA PHE A 105 1.01 3.97 -8.25
C PHE A 105 0.85 2.50 -7.87
N GLU A 106 1.96 1.80 -7.61
CA GLU A 106 1.95 0.41 -7.17
C GLU A 106 1.17 0.25 -5.85
N MET A 107 1.45 1.12 -4.87
CA MET A 107 0.73 1.13 -3.59
C MET A 107 -0.78 1.35 -3.80
N ASN A 108 -1.18 2.31 -4.64
CA ASN A 108 -2.59 2.56 -4.92
C ASN A 108 -3.26 1.39 -5.65
N SER A 109 -2.56 0.73 -6.57
CA SER A 109 -3.07 -0.46 -7.27
C SER A 109 -3.32 -1.62 -6.29
N GLN A 110 -2.37 -1.87 -5.39
CA GLN A 110 -2.50 -2.90 -4.35
C GLN A 110 -3.63 -2.58 -3.37
N LEU A 111 -3.78 -1.31 -2.96
CA LEU A 111 -4.89 -0.88 -2.09
C LEU A 111 -6.26 -1.09 -2.75
N LEU A 112 -6.37 -0.83 -4.05
CA LEU A 112 -7.60 -1.10 -4.79
C LEU A 112 -7.91 -2.61 -4.83
N GLY A 113 -6.88 -3.45 -4.98
CA GLY A 113 -7.00 -4.90 -4.87
C GLY A 113 -7.54 -5.35 -3.51
N CYS A 114 -7.05 -4.79 -2.40
CA CYS A 114 -7.59 -5.08 -1.07
C CYS A 114 -9.09 -4.75 -0.98
N ALA A 115 -9.53 -3.64 -1.58
CA ALA A 115 -10.94 -3.23 -1.57
C ALA A 115 -11.85 -4.13 -2.42
N THR A 116 -11.34 -4.71 -3.52
CA THR A 116 -12.13 -5.63 -4.36
C THR A 116 -12.58 -6.90 -3.64
N HIS A 117 -11.85 -7.34 -2.61
CA HIS A 117 -12.25 -8.48 -1.77
C HIS A 117 -13.52 -8.22 -0.96
N LEU A 118 -13.93 -6.95 -0.77
CA LEU A 118 -15.20 -6.58 -0.14
C LEU A 118 -16.37 -6.51 -1.13
N VAL A 119 -16.08 -6.35 -2.43
CA VAL A 119 -17.08 -6.18 -3.50
C VAL A 119 -17.57 -7.53 -4.04
N ASP A 120 -16.97 -8.65 -3.62
CA ASP A 120 -17.51 -10.00 -3.86
C ASP A 120 -18.82 -10.17 -3.05
N THR A 121 -19.88 -9.60 -3.61
CA THR A 121 -21.15 -9.27 -2.99
C THR A 121 -22.19 -10.37 -3.19
N ASP A 122 -21.80 -11.52 -3.71
CA ASP A 122 -22.68 -12.67 -3.94
C ASP A 122 -23.36 -13.12 -2.64
N GLY A 123 -22.65 -13.03 -1.50
CA GLY A 123 -23.23 -13.27 -0.17
C GLY A 123 -24.23 -12.20 0.29
N ALA A 124 -24.00 -10.93 -0.06
CA ALA A 124 -24.87 -9.81 0.32
C ALA A 124 -26.19 -9.80 -0.49
N PHE A 125 -26.12 -10.10 -1.79
CA PHE A 125 -27.32 -10.23 -2.62
C PHE A 125 -28.14 -11.49 -2.31
N ALA A 126 -27.48 -12.59 -1.92
CA ALA A 126 -28.17 -13.79 -1.44
C ALA A 126 -28.93 -13.52 -0.13
N ALA A 127 -28.31 -12.81 0.83
CA ALA A 127 -28.97 -12.41 2.07
C ALA A 127 -30.13 -11.43 1.84
N ALA A 128 -29.96 -10.42 0.98
CA ALA A 128 -31.02 -9.46 0.64
C ALA A 128 -32.25 -10.12 0.01
N ARG A 129 -32.06 -11.21 -0.75
CA ARG A 129 -33.15 -12.01 -1.34
C ARG A 129 -33.96 -12.79 -0.30
N ILE A 130 -33.35 -13.20 0.81
CA ILE A 130 -34.02 -13.95 1.89
C ILE A 130 -34.97 -13.05 2.70
N PHE A 131 -34.63 -11.76 2.87
CA PHE A 131 -35.46 -10.80 3.61
C PHE A 131 -36.60 -10.19 2.79
N HIS A 132 -36.65 -10.41 1.47
CA HIS A 132 -37.71 -9.91 0.60
C HIS A 132 -38.77 -10.99 0.37
N VAL A 133 -39.61 -11.25 1.38
CA VAL A 133 -40.84 -12.02 1.19
C VAL A 133 -41.85 -11.13 0.45
N PRO A 134 -42.32 -11.51 -0.76
CA PRO A 134 -43.33 -10.72 -1.46
C PRO A 134 -44.64 -10.77 -0.65
N LYS A 135 -45.16 -9.60 -0.30
CA LYS A 135 -46.50 -9.48 0.27
C LYS A 135 -47.51 -9.76 -0.84
N THR A 136 -48.07 -10.98 -0.85
CA THR A 136 -49.31 -11.30 -1.58
C THR A 136 -50.51 -10.80 -0.81
#